data_AF-A0A2J7QTL6-F1
#
_entry.id   AF-A0A2J7QTL6-F1
#
_cell.length_a   1.000
_cell.length_b   1.000
_cell.length_c   1.000
_cell.angle_alpha   90.00
_cell.angle_beta   90.00
_cell.angle_gamma   90.00
#
_symmetry.space_group_name_H-M   'P 1'
#
loop_
_entity.id
_entity.type
_entity.pdbx_description
1 polymer ?
#
loop_
_entity_poly.entity_id
_entity_poly.type
_entity_poly.pdbx_seq_one_letter_code
_entity_poly.pdbx_strand_id
1 'polypeptide(L)'
;MLLTQNEQKEIDLIDTRIEELEKRILGNHQSTENIIPITDSLINTNALINASLVGREAVSMFMRRLAELDKLLDPAVEDKAVDLSAKMEEVLVMEPLLQQNAKALYQIQKLASVLDSEAIKNVPSLTDRLEKLTLFYLDRKQEADATTANTMDLLQQYNTIIVNITKSFVQFEDTVTRLEIAALPRKEAD
;
A
#
# COMPACT_ATOMS: atom_id res chain seq x y z
N MET A 1 -6.03 0.48 -24.06
CA MET A 1 -4.86 -0.06 -23.34
C MET A 1 -4.09 1.15 -22.84
N LEU A 2 -4.34 1.56 -21.61
CA LEU A 2 -3.76 2.78 -21.03
C LEU A 2 -2.32 2.43 -20.63
N LEU A 3 -1.33 3.04 -21.28
CA LEU A 3 0.06 2.94 -20.81
C LEU A 3 0.10 3.43 -19.37
N THR A 4 0.82 2.70 -18.53
CA THR A 4 1.00 3.12 -17.13
C THR A 4 1.77 4.44 -17.10
N GLN A 5 1.46 5.31 -16.14
CA GLN A 5 2.08 6.64 -16.00
C GLN A 5 3.62 6.59 -15.85
N ASN A 6 4.16 5.40 -15.57
CA ASN A 6 5.60 5.13 -15.50
C ASN A 6 6.22 4.86 -16.88
N GLU A 7 5.56 4.07 -17.73
CA GLU A 7 6.03 3.80 -19.10
C GLU A 7 6.06 5.08 -19.95
N GLN A 8 5.11 6.01 -19.74
CA GLN A 8 5.12 7.31 -20.42
C GLN A 8 6.32 8.16 -20.03
N LYS A 9 6.70 8.17 -18.75
CA LYS A 9 7.88 8.91 -18.27
C LYS A 9 9.19 8.32 -18.78
N GLU A 10 9.27 6.99 -18.93
CA GLU A 10 10.45 6.33 -19.49
C GLU A 10 10.60 6.65 -20.99
N ILE A 11 9.49 6.69 -21.73
CA ILE A 11 9.49 7.08 -23.15
C ILE A 11 9.90 8.56 -23.29
N ASP A 12 9.33 9.46 -22.50
CA ASP A 12 9.69 10.89 -22.54
C ASP A 12 11.18 11.13 -22.21
N LEU A 13 11.75 10.34 -21.29
CA LEU A 13 13.16 10.43 -20.93
C LEU A 13 14.06 9.91 -22.06
N ILE A 14 13.65 8.85 -22.75
CA ILE A 14 14.39 8.32 -23.90
C ILE A 14 14.30 9.30 -25.07
N ASP A 15 13.13 9.89 -25.33
CA ASP A 15 12.94 10.85 -26.42
C ASP A 15 13.76 12.12 -26.22
N THR A 16 13.78 12.68 -25.01
CA THR A 16 14.64 13.83 -24.68
C THR A 16 16.13 13.50 -24.86
N ARG A 17 16.55 12.29 -24.48
CA ARG A 17 17.94 11.85 -24.67
C ARG A 17 18.28 11.62 -26.14
N ILE A 18 17.35 11.11 -26.95
CA ILE A 18 17.53 10.97 -28.40
C ILE A 18 17.66 12.35 -29.04
N GLU A 19 16.81 13.30 -28.66
CA GLU A 19 16.87 14.69 -29.17
C GLU A 19 18.21 15.36 -28.83
N GLU A 20 18.72 15.16 -27.61
CA GLU A 20 20.06 15.64 -27.24
C GLU A 20 21.18 14.98 -28.06
N LEU A 21 21.06 13.68 -28.34
CA LEU A 21 22.04 12.94 -29.15
C LEU A 21 22.00 13.39 -30.61
N GLU A 22 20.82 13.55 -31.19
CA GLU A 22 20.63 14.07 -32.54
C GLU A 22 21.21 15.48 -32.68
N LYS A 23 20.95 16.35 -31.69
CA LYS A 23 21.53 17.70 -31.65
C LYS A 23 23.06 17.70 -31.55
N ARG A 24 23.66 16.76 -30.82
CA ARG A 24 25.13 16.65 -30.70
C ARG A 24 25.79 16.06 -31.94
N ILE A 25 25.11 15.14 -32.63
CA ILE A 25 25.67 14.37 -33.74
C ILE A 25 25.43 15.08 -35.09
N LEU A 26 24.21 15.55 -35.34
CA LEU A 26 23.84 16.22 -36.59
C LEU A 26 23.91 17.76 -36.48
N GLY A 27 23.99 18.33 -35.27
CA GLY A 27 23.93 19.77 -35.09
C GLY A 27 22.59 20.36 -35.56
N ASN A 28 22.59 21.64 -35.95
CA ASN A 28 21.40 22.30 -36.53
C ASN A 28 21.15 21.95 -38.02
N HIS A 29 21.79 20.91 -38.56
CA HIS A 29 21.60 20.51 -39.96
C HIS A 29 20.32 19.67 -40.12
N GLN A 30 19.28 20.29 -40.70
CA GLN A 30 18.02 19.62 -41.05
C GLN A 30 18.08 18.81 -42.37
N SER A 31 19.25 18.70 -43.01
CA SER A 31 19.37 18.09 -44.33
C SER A 31 20.04 16.73 -44.25
N THR A 32 19.25 15.67 -44.40
CA THR A 32 19.66 14.26 -44.42
C THR A 32 20.38 13.83 -45.69
N GLU A 33 20.58 14.73 -46.66
CA GLU A 33 21.07 14.37 -48.00
C GLU A 33 22.60 14.18 -48.10
N ASN A 34 23.38 14.59 -47.10
CA ASN A 34 24.84 14.41 -47.08
C ASN A 34 25.37 14.00 -45.70
N ILE A 35 24.75 12.99 -45.08
CA ILE A 35 25.27 12.41 -43.84
C ILE A 35 26.43 11.48 -44.20
N ILE A 36 27.66 12.00 -44.14
CA ILE A 36 28.85 11.15 -44.13
C ILE A 36 28.78 10.31 -42.84
N PRO A 37 28.94 8.98 -42.89
CA PRO A 37 29.03 8.18 -41.67
C PRO A 37 30.13 8.75 -40.78
N ILE A 38 29.75 9.26 -39.61
CA ILE A 38 30.65 9.95 -38.68
C ILE A 38 31.80 9.02 -38.27
N THR A 39 31.56 7.71 -38.26
CA THR A 39 32.59 6.69 -38.05
C THR A 39 33.70 6.79 -39.07
N ASP A 40 33.39 6.97 -40.36
CA ASP A 40 34.39 6.99 -41.43
C ASP A 40 35.11 8.33 -41.45
N SER A 41 34.41 9.43 -41.16
CA SER A 41 35.03 10.74 -40.96
C SER A 41 35.94 10.76 -39.72
N LEU A 42 35.54 10.10 -38.63
CA LEU A 42 36.34 10.01 -37.41
C LEU A 42 37.55 9.09 -37.61
N ILE A 43 37.37 7.96 -38.28
CA ILE A 43 38.48 7.05 -38.61
C ILE A 43 39.46 7.74 -39.56
N ASN A 44 38.99 8.46 -40.57
CA ASN A 44 39.86 9.23 -41.47
C ASN A 44 40.57 10.37 -40.73
N THR A 45 39.88 11.13 -39.88
CA THR A 45 40.55 12.20 -39.11
C THR A 45 41.55 11.63 -38.11
N ASN A 46 41.23 10.53 -37.43
CA ASN A 46 42.18 9.84 -36.54
C ASN A 46 43.37 9.27 -37.31
N ALA A 47 43.15 8.67 -38.50
CA ALA A 47 44.22 8.21 -39.37
C ALA A 47 45.10 9.37 -39.87
N LEU A 48 44.51 10.53 -40.22
CA LEU A 48 45.24 11.74 -40.62
C LEU A 48 46.01 12.36 -39.45
N ILE A 49 45.43 12.39 -38.25
CA ILE A 49 46.10 12.84 -37.03
C ILE A 49 47.29 11.94 -36.74
N ASN A 50 47.10 10.62 -36.74
CA ASN A 50 48.17 9.65 -36.51
C ASN A 50 49.25 9.73 -37.59
N ALA A 51 48.89 9.84 -38.87
CA ALA A 51 49.85 10.02 -39.97
C ALA A 51 50.62 11.35 -39.86
N SER A 52 49.98 12.42 -39.37
CA SER A 52 50.63 13.72 -39.10
C SER A 52 51.47 13.72 -37.82
N LEU A 53 51.22 12.75 -36.92
CA LEU A 53 51.95 12.54 -35.68
C LEU A 53 53.20 11.68 -35.89
N VAL A 54 53.21 10.83 -36.92
CA VAL A 54 54.39 10.09 -37.39
C VAL A 54 55.42 11.10 -37.90
N GLY A 55 56.41 11.39 -37.04
CA GLY A 55 57.46 12.40 -37.27
C GLY A 55 57.50 13.52 -36.22
N ARG A 56 56.49 13.64 -35.34
CA ARG A 56 56.46 14.61 -34.23
C ARG A 56 56.38 13.90 -32.88
N GLU A 57 57.51 13.38 -32.42
CA GLU A 57 57.63 12.61 -31.16
C GLU A 57 57.10 13.37 -29.92
N ALA A 58 57.30 14.69 -29.87
CA ALA A 58 56.82 15.52 -28.75
C ALA A 58 55.28 15.53 -28.62
N VAL A 59 54.56 15.55 -29.74
CA VAL A 59 53.09 15.58 -29.74
C VAL A 59 52.53 14.17 -29.48
N SER A 60 53.22 13.13 -29.95
CA SER A 60 52.91 11.73 -29.60
C SER A 60 53.07 11.46 -28.10
N MET A 61 54.14 11.97 -27.49
CA MET A 61 54.34 11.90 -26.04
C MET A 61 53.24 12.67 -25.28
N PHE A 62 52.82 13.83 -25.77
CA PHE A 62 51.72 14.59 -25.16
C PHE A 62 50.38 13.84 -25.22
N MET A 63 50.04 13.23 -26.37
CA MET A 63 48.81 12.42 -26.49
C MET A 63 48.80 11.21 -25.56
N ARG A 64 49.95 10.55 -25.36
CA ARG A 64 50.08 9.46 -24.39
C ARG A 64 49.93 9.96 -22.95
N ARG A 65 50.53 11.09 -22.62
CA ARG A 65 50.37 11.74 -21.31
C ARG A 65 48.94 12.19 -21.06
N LEU A 66 48.21 12.62 -22.07
CA LEU A 66 46.80 12.99 -21.94
C LEU A 66 45.94 11.76 -21.58
N ALA A 67 46.17 10.62 -22.24
CA ALA A 67 45.50 9.36 -21.89
C ALA A 67 45.89 8.85 -20.48
N GLU A 68 47.15 9.04 -20.08
CA GLU A 68 47.60 8.72 -18.72
C GLU A 68 46.99 9.68 -17.68
N LEU A 69 46.80 10.95 -18.02
CA LEU A 69 46.20 11.95 -17.15
C LEU A 69 44.70 11.71 -16.97
N ASP A 70 43.99 11.33 -18.03
CA ASP A 70 42.58 10.93 -17.97
C ASP A 70 42.39 9.73 -17.03
N LYS A 71 43.32 8.76 -17.09
CA LYS A 71 43.34 7.62 -16.17
C LYS A 71 43.67 8.00 -14.72
N LEU A 72 44.47 9.04 -14.50
CA LEU A 72 44.82 9.53 -13.16
C LEU A 72 43.75 10.46 -12.57
N LEU A 73 42.94 11.09 -13.41
CA LEU A 73 41.79 11.92 -13.03
C LEU A 73 40.50 11.10 -12.88
N ASP A 74 40.52 9.80 -13.18
CA ASP A 74 39.38 8.91 -12.96
C ASP A 74 39.13 8.75 -11.45
N PRO A 75 38.02 9.28 -10.91
CA PRO A 75 37.70 9.20 -9.48
C PRO A 75 37.53 7.75 -8.97
N ALA A 76 37.40 6.76 -9.87
CA ALA A 76 37.42 5.35 -9.50
C ALA A 76 38.81 4.83 -9.08
N VAL A 77 39.89 5.55 -9.41
CA VAL A 77 41.27 5.15 -9.09
C VAL A 77 41.70 5.64 -7.70
N GLU A 78 41.16 6.76 -7.23
CA GLU A 78 41.50 7.37 -5.94
C GLU A 78 41.04 6.56 -4.71
N ASP A 79 40.00 5.74 -4.85
CA ASP A 79 39.43 4.95 -3.74
C ASP A 79 40.41 3.88 -3.19
N LYS A 80 41.43 3.53 -3.99
CA LYS A 80 42.52 2.64 -3.60
C LYS A 80 43.71 3.34 -2.93
N ALA A 81 43.79 4.67 -3.02
CA ALA A 81 44.92 5.47 -2.54
C ALA A 81 44.62 6.24 -1.25
N VAL A 82 43.44 6.06 -0.64
CA VAL A 82 43.15 6.61 0.69
C VAL A 82 44.06 5.93 1.71
N ASP A 83 44.88 6.73 2.38
CA ASP A 83 45.80 6.29 3.42
C ASP A 83 45.09 5.48 4.51
N LEU A 84 45.73 4.44 5.01
CA LEU A 84 45.16 3.54 6.02
C LEU A 84 44.75 4.31 7.29
N SER A 85 45.50 5.37 7.62
CA SER A 85 45.18 6.27 8.72
C SER A 85 43.87 7.01 8.51
N ALA A 86 43.61 7.50 7.29
CA ALA A 86 42.38 8.21 6.95
C ALA A 86 41.16 7.26 6.98
N LYS A 87 41.31 6.02 6.51
CA LYS A 87 40.24 4.99 6.63
C LYS A 87 39.92 4.68 8.10
N MET A 88 40.93 4.67 8.97
CA MET A 88 40.72 4.42 10.40
C MET A 88 39.98 5.57 11.08
N GLU A 89 40.33 6.82 10.77
CA GLU A 89 39.59 7.99 11.25
C GLU A 89 38.15 8.02 10.72
N GLU A 90 37.94 7.68 9.45
CA GLU A 90 36.61 7.57 8.85
C GLU A 90 35.75 6.51 9.57
N VAL A 91 36.31 5.33 9.84
CA VAL A 91 35.62 4.27 10.60
C VAL A 91 35.30 4.73 12.03
N LEU A 92 36.20 5.45 12.70
CA LEU A 92 35.97 5.98 14.05
C LEU A 92 34.86 7.05 14.04
N VAL A 93 34.81 7.91 13.03
CA VAL A 93 33.74 8.90 12.86
C VAL A 93 32.40 8.22 12.56
N MET A 94 32.41 7.12 11.80
CA MET A 94 31.20 6.34 11.48
C MET A 94 30.78 5.35 12.58
N GLU A 95 31.61 5.10 13.60
CA GLU A 95 31.32 4.17 14.69
C GLU A 95 29.91 4.35 15.31
N PRO A 96 29.46 5.55 15.72
CA PRO A 96 28.13 5.71 16.31
C PRO A 96 27.00 5.33 15.34
N LEU A 97 27.16 5.62 14.04
CA LEU A 97 26.21 5.23 13.00
C LEU A 97 26.18 3.71 12.80
N LEU A 98 27.36 3.07 12.76
CA LEU A 98 27.48 1.62 12.66
C LEU A 98 26.85 0.92 13.88
N GLN A 99 27.07 1.43 15.09
CA GLN A 99 26.45 0.91 16.30
C GLN A 99 24.93 1.08 16.29
N GLN A 100 24.42 2.21 15.80
CA GLN A 100 22.98 2.44 15.66
C GLN A 100 22.37 1.46 14.65
N ASN A 101 23.01 1.29 13.49
CA ASN A 101 22.58 0.36 12.45
C ASN A 101 22.63 -1.10 12.94
N ALA A 102 23.66 -1.49 13.69
CA ALA A 102 23.76 -2.82 14.28
C ALA A 102 22.62 -3.08 15.28
N LYS A 103 22.29 -2.10 16.14
CA LYS A 103 21.15 -2.21 17.06
C LYS A 103 19.82 -2.32 16.31
N ALA A 104 19.62 -1.52 15.26
CA ALA A 104 18.42 -1.57 14.44
C ALA A 104 18.29 -2.93 13.71
N LEU A 105 19.37 -3.44 13.13
CA LEU A 105 19.40 -4.76 12.50
C LEU A 105 19.09 -5.88 13.50
N TYR A 106 19.63 -5.81 14.70
CA TYR A 106 19.30 -6.79 15.75
C TYR A 106 17.82 -6.75 16.14
N GLN A 107 17.22 -5.56 16.24
CA GLN A 107 15.79 -5.41 16.47
C GLN A 107 14.97 -5.98 15.32
N ILE A 108 15.35 -5.70 14.07
CA ILE A 108 14.71 -6.24 12.88
C ILE A 108 14.80 -7.77 12.87
N GLN A 109 15.96 -8.35 13.18
CA GLN A 109 16.13 -9.81 13.21
C GLN A 109 15.23 -10.45 14.27
N LYS A 110 15.10 -9.84 15.44
CA LYS A 110 14.18 -10.29 16.49
C LYS A 110 12.72 -10.24 16.00
N LEU A 111 12.33 -9.16 15.34
CA LEU A 111 10.96 -8.94 14.85
C LEU A 111 10.65 -9.76 13.59
N ALA A 112 11.64 -10.15 12.80
CA ALA A 112 11.46 -10.97 11.59
C ALA A 112 10.78 -12.31 11.92
N SER A 113 11.11 -12.91 13.06
CA SER A 113 10.46 -14.13 13.56
C SER A 113 8.94 -13.96 13.81
N VAL A 114 8.47 -12.74 14.08
CA VAL A 114 7.05 -12.43 14.31
C VAL A 114 6.31 -12.30 12.98
N LEU A 115 6.94 -11.75 11.94
CA LEU A 115 6.35 -11.65 10.60
C LEU A 115 6.09 -13.02 9.99
N ASP A 116 6.96 -14.00 10.28
CA ASP A 116 6.80 -15.37 9.81
C ASP A 116 5.86 -16.23 10.66
N SER A 117 5.23 -15.64 11.69
CA SER A 117 4.35 -16.39 12.58
C SER A 117 3.18 -17.01 11.81
N GLU A 118 2.93 -18.29 12.06
CA GLU A 118 1.82 -19.03 11.47
C GLU A 118 0.47 -18.37 11.78
N ALA A 119 0.36 -17.67 12.91
CA ALA A 119 -0.83 -16.91 13.29
C ALA A 119 -1.19 -15.83 12.25
N ILE A 120 -0.21 -15.11 11.70
CA ILE A 120 -0.43 -14.09 10.66
C ILE A 120 -0.70 -14.76 9.31
N LYS A 121 0.02 -15.84 8.99
CA LYS A 121 -0.19 -16.61 7.74
C LYS A 121 -1.58 -17.27 7.67
N ASN A 122 -2.13 -17.66 8.81
CA ASN A 122 -3.45 -18.29 8.91
C ASN A 122 -4.62 -17.29 8.98
N VAL A 123 -4.37 -15.97 8.98
CA VAL A 123 -5.46 -14.97 9.01
C VAL A 123 -6.44 -15.13 7.85
N PRO A 124 -6.01 -15.28 6.58
CA PRO A 124 -6.96 -15.41 5.46
C PRO A 124 -7.87 -16.63 5.57
N SER A 125 -7.37 -17.76 6.10
CA SER A 125 -8.20 -18.97 6.29
C SER A 125 -9.20 -18.82 7.45
N LEU A 126 -8.85 -18.00 8.45
CA LEU A 126 -9.75 -17.62 9.54
C LEU A 126 -10.83 -16.62 9.08
N THR A 127 -10.54 -15.77 8.10
CA THR A 127 -11.48 -14.79 7.55
C THR A 127 -12.72 -15.47 6.96
N ASP A 128 -12.55 -16.52 6.15
CA ASP A 128 -13.70 -17.26 5.57
C ASP A 128 -14.59 -17.88 6.65
N ARG A 129 -13.98 -18.39 7.72
CA ARG A 129 -14.72 -18.96 8.85
C ARG A 129 -15.43 -17.88 9.65
N LEU A 130 -14.80 -16.72 9.81
CA LEU A 130 -15.39 -15.56 10.48
C LEU A 130 -16.59 -15.03 9.68
N GLU A 131 -16.48 -14.91 8.36
CA GLU A 131 -17.58 -14.47 7.49
C GLU A 131 -18.80 -15.40 7.62
N LYS A 132 -18.58 -16.72 7.53
CA LYS A 132 -19.64 -17.71 7.75
C LYS A 132 -20.28 -17.59 9.13
N LEU A 133 -19.47 -17.35 10.17
CA LEU A 133 -19.97 -17.15 11.53
C LEU A 133 -20.78 -15.85 11.65
N THR A 134 -20.34 -14.77 10.99
CA THR A 134 -21.06 -13.48 10.98
C THR A 134 -22.42 -13.62 10.30
N LEU A 135 -22.49 -14.31 9.15
CA LEU A 135 -23.76 -14.59 8.47
C LEU A 135 -24.67 -15.44 9.35
N PHE A 136 -24.15 -16.52 9.93
CA PHE A 136 -24.91 -17.36 10.85
C PHE A 136 -25.44 -16.57 12.05
N TYR A 137 -24.62 -15.68 12.62
CA TYR A 137 -25.03 -14.83 13.74
C TYR A 137 -26.13 -13.85 13.33
N LEU A 138 -26.07 -13.28 12.13
CA LEU A 138 -27.10 -12.39 11.61
C LEU A 138 -28.45 -13.12 11.46
N ASP A 139 -28.43 -14.32 10.89
CA ASP A 139 -29.64 -15.15 10.75
C ASP A 139 -30.23 -15.53 12.11
N ARG A 140 -29.38 -15.95 13.07
CA ARG A 140 -29.82 -16.24 14.44
C ARG A 140 -30.43 -15.03 15.13
N LYS A 141 -29.83 -13.86 14.94
CA LYS A 141 -30.35 -12.61 15.51
C LYS A 141 -31.72 -12.27 14.93
N GLN A 142 -31.88 -12.38 13.61
CA GLN A 142 -33.16 -12.10 12.96
C GLN A 142 -34.27 -13.06 13.42
N GLU A 143 -33.96 -14.35 13.59
CA GLU A 143 -34.94 -15.31 14.14
C GLU A 143 -35.29 -15.02 15.61
N ALA A 144 -34.30 -14.62 16.42
CA ALA A 144 -34.52 -14.22 17.80
C ALA A 144 -35.41 -12.97 17.90
N ASP A 145 -35.17 -11.96 17.06
CA ASP A 145 -35.97 -10.74 17.00
C ASP A 145 -37.41 -11.04 16.56
N ALA A 146 -37.60 -11.89 15.54
CA ALA A 146 -38.92 -12.32 15.08
C ALA A 146 -39.68 -13.11 16.17
N THR A 147 -38.99 -14.01 16.87
CA THR A 147 -39.58 -14.79 17.98
C THR A 147 -39.97 -13.87 19.14
N THR A 148 -39.14 -12.88 19.44
CA THR A 148 -39.42 -11.87 20.48
C THR A 148 -40.64 -11.04 20.11
N ALA A 149 -40.74 -10.58 18.87
CA ALA A 149 -41.89 -9.84 18.38
C ALA A 149 -43.19 -10.66 18.47
N ASN A 150 -43.17 -11.92 18.03
CA ASN A 150 -44.33 -12.83 18.13
C ASN A 150 -44.74 -13.08 19.58
N THR A 151 -43.76 -13.25 20.48
CA THR A 151 -44.03 -13.44 21.92
C THR A 151 -44.66 -12.21 22.52
N MET A 152 -44.18 -11.01 22.16
CA MET A 152 -44.72 -9.75 22.64
C MET A 152 -46.15 -9.51 22.15
N ASP A 153 -46.43 -9.83 20.89
CA ASP A 153 -47.78 -9.75 20.33
C ASP A 153 -48.74 -10.71 21.04
N LEU A 154 -48.32 -11.96 21.28
CA LEU A 154 -49.11 -12.93 22.04
C LEU A 154 -49.40 -12.45 23.46
N LEU A 155 -48.42 -11.82 24.11
CA LEU A 155 -48.56 -11.26 25.46
C LEU A 155 -49.55 -10.07 25.47
N GLN A 156 -49.54 -9.26 24.43
CA GLN A 156 -50.50 -8.17 24.25
C GLN A 156 -51.92 -8.70 24.01
N GLN A 157 -52.07 -9.74 23.18
CA GLN A 157 -53.35 -10.41 22.96
C GLN A 157 -53.89 -11.02 24.26
N TYR A 158 -53.02 -11.72 25.01
CA TYR A 158 -53.37 -12.27 26.32
C TYR A 158 -53.85 -11.18 27.29
N ASN A 159 -53.10 -10.08 27.43
CA ASN A 159 -53.51 -8.95 28.27
C ASN A 159 -54.87 -8.39 27.85
N THR A 160 -55.14 -8.30 26.55
CA THR A 160 -56.43 -7.84 26.03
C THR A 160 -57.56 -8.80 26.40
N ILE A 161 -57.33 -10.11 26.27
CA ILE A 161 -58.30 -11.14 26.66
C ILE A 161 -58.59 -11.07 28.16
N ILE A 162 -57.55 -10.96 29.00
CA ILE A 162 -57.72 -10.85 30.46
C ILE A 162 -58.54 -9.61 30.82
N VAL A 163 -58.21 -8.44 30.26
CA VAL A 163 -58.98 -7.21 30.51
C VAL A 163 -60.45 -7.37 30.10
N ASN A 164 -60.71 -8.02 28.97
CA ASN A 164 -62.08 -8.27 28.51
C ASN A 164 -62.82 -9.26 29.42
N ILE A 165 -62.16 -10.32 29.88
CA ILE A 165 -62.73 -11.28 30.84
C ILE A 165 -63.04 -10.56 32.15
N THR A 166 -62.12 -9.75 32.69
CA THR A 166 -62.35 -8.97 33.91
C THR A 166 -63.55 -8.04 33.75
N LYS A 167 -63.67 -7.33 32.62
CA LYS A 167 -64.84 -6.47 32.34
C LYS A 167 -66.14 -7.29 32.28
N SER A 168 -66.14 -8.44 31.62
CA SER A 168 -67.30 -9.32 31.55
C SER A 168 -67.71 -9.83 32.93
N PHE A 169 -66.76 -10.17 33.80
CA PHE A 169 -67.05 -10.57 35.18
C PHE A 169 -67.68 -9.44 35.99
N VAL A 170 -67.16 -8.21 35.89
CA VAL A 170 -67.77 -7.04 36.56
C VAL A 170 -69.20 -6.80 36.04
N GLN A 171 -69.42 -6.90 34.73
CA GLN A 171 -70.77 -6.78 34.16
C GLN A 171 -71.72 -7.88 34.66
N PHE A 172 -71.22 -9.11 34.78
CA PHE A 172 -71.98 -10.22 35.36
C PHE A 172 -72.33 -9.95 36.82
N GLU A 173 -71.38 -9.52 37.64
CA GLU A 173 -71.63 -9.12 39.03
C GLU A 173 -72.69 -8.02 39.10
N ASP A 174 -72.58 -6.96 38.29
CA ASP A 174 -73.60 -5.89 38.23
C ASP A 174 -74.99 -6.40 37.84
N THR A 175 -75.08 -7.38 36.92
CA THR A 175 -76.37 -7.99 36.57
C THR A 175 -76.91 -8.85 37.70
N VAL A 176 -76.07 -9.63 38.38
CA VAL A 176 -76.47 -10.48 39.51
C VAL A 176 -76.94 -9.59 40.67
N THR A 177 -76.18 -8.56 41.05
CA THR A 177 -76.57 -7.62 42.11
C THR A 177 -77.87 -6.91 41.78
N ARG A 178 -78.12 -6.52 40.53
CA ARG A 178 -79.42 -5.94 40.12
C ARG A 178 -80.57 -6.93 40.29
N LEU A 179 -80.38 -8.19 39.92
CA LEU A 179 -81.39 -9.24 40.11
C LEU A 179 -81.62 -9.54 41.59
N GLU A 180 -80.57 -9.56 42.41
CA GLU A 180 -80.65 -9.74 43.87
C GLU A 180 -81.43 -8.59 44.53
N ILE A 181 -81.15 -7.33 44.16
CA ILE A 181 -81.90 -6.16 44.64
C ILE A 181 -83.38 -6.22 44.22
N ALA A 182 -83.68 -6.68 43.01
CA ALA A 182 -85.05 -6.85 42.55
C ALA A 182 -85.78 -8.02 43.25
N ALA A 183 -85.04 -9.04 43.68
CA ALA A 183 -85.55 -10.21 44.38
C ALA A 183 -85.61 -10.05 45.90
N LEU A 184 -85.01 -8.98 46.46
CA LEU A 184 -85.13 -8.65 47.87
C LEU A 184 -86.61 -8.36 48.21
N PRO A 185 -87.19 -9.06 49.21
CA PRO A 185 -88.59 -8.89 49.56
C PRO A 185 -88.81 -7.46 50.05
N ARG A 186 -89.84 -6.80 49.50
CA ARG A 186 -90.35 -5.54 50.05
C ARG A 186 -90.70 -5.82 51.51
N LYS A 187 -89.99 -5.21 52.46
CA LYS A 187 -90.48 -5.09 53.83
C LYS A 187 -91.82 -4.38 53.73
N GLU A 188 -92.90 -5.11 53.96
CA GLU A 188 -94.19 -4.53 54.25
C GLU A 188 -93.99 -3.60 55.45
N ALA A 189 -94.28 -2.32 55.23
CA ALA A 189 -94.38 -1.34 56.28
C ALA A 189 -95.75 -1.54 56.94
N ASP A 190 -95.73 -2.12 58.13
CA ASP A 190 -96.77 -1.97 59.16
C ASP A 190 -96.21 -1.07 60.28
#